data_AF-A0A5C8RVJ9-F1
#
_entry.id   AF-A0A5C8RVJ9-F1
#
_cell.length_a   1.000
_cell.length_b   1.000
_cell.length_c   1.000
_cell.angle_alpha   90.00
_cell.angle_beta   90.00
_cell.angle_gamma   90.00
#
_symmetry.space_group_name_H-M   'P 1'
#
loop_
_entity.id
_entity.type
_entity.pdbx_description
1 polymer ?
#
loop_
_entity_poly.entity_id
_entity_poly.type
_entity_poly.pdbx_seq_one_letter_code
_entity_poly.pdbx_strand_id
1 'polypeptide(L)'
;MRSDPPLAPVPASSPDAPTSAPGRIPAIDAARAAALAAMAAYHLTWDLGYLRLTPENAALSPAWRIAAHVIAGSFLVLVGVGLVLMNGRGVRLRPTLLRLLRVGGAAILITVATYFAFPDSFIFFGILHCIAASSVLALPFLFVPAIVTALAGALVVALPHLAAHPALDAPALFFLGLGRLAPQTNDYVPLFPWFGIVLFGVALGRIALPRFARSRPGLWR
;
A
#
# COMPACT_ATOMS: atom_id res chain seq x y z
N MET A 1 -64.49 44.01 -20.30
CA MET A 1 -64.20 43.39 -18.99
C MET A 1 -63.85 41.92 -19.26
N ARG A 2 -62.58 41.64 -19.57
CA ARG A 2 -62.05 40.29 -19.75
C ARG A 2 -61.15 40.02 -18.56
N SER A 3 -61.49 39.00 -17.79
CA SER A 3 -60.78 38.55 -16.59
C SER A 3 -59.56 37.73 -17.01
N ASP A 4 -58.36 38.13 -16.56
CA ASP A 4 -57.16 37.30 -16.69
C ASP A 4 -57.27 36.08 -15.77
N PRO A 5 -56.83 34.88 -16.21
CA PRO A 5 -56.83 33.69 -15.38
C PRO A 5 -55.71 33.74 -14.32
N PRO A 6 -55.87 33.08 -13.16
CA PRO A 6 -54.88 33.11 -12.09
C PRO A 6 -53.60 32.37 -12.48
N LEU A 7 -52.45 33.00 -12.19
CA LEU A 7 -51.11 32.45 -12.37
C LEU A 7 -50.97 31.12 -11.62
N ALA A 8 -50.58 30.06 -12.33
CA ALA A 8 -50.26 28.77 -11.74
C ALA A 8 -49.06 28.88 -10.76
N PRO A 9 -49.04 28.14 -9.65
CA PRO A 9 -47.92 28.17 -8.72
C PRO A 9 -46.66 27.60 -9.37
N VAL A 10 -45.55 28.33 -9.25
CA VAL A 10 -44.21 27.88 -9.64
C VAL A 10 -43.86 26.65 -8.79
N PRO A 11 -43.49 25.50 -9.38
CA PRO A 11 -43.07 24.35 -8.59
C PRO A 11 -41.80 24.68 -7.81
N ALA A 12 -41.85 24.48 -6.49
CA ALA A 12 -40.69 24.63 -5.62
C ALA A 12 -39.59 23.66 -6.06
N SER A 13 -38.41 24.19 -6.34
CA SER A 13 -37.19 23.41 -6.56
C SER A 13 -36.97 22.47 -5.38
N SER A 14 -36.97 21.16 -5.63
CA SER A 14 -36.67 20.16 -4.62
C SER A 14 -35.27 20.40 -4.02
N PRO A 15 -35.07 20.18 -2.70
CA PRO A 15 -33.79 20.40 -2.07
C PRO A 15 -32.72 19.47 -2.64
N ASP A 16 -31.54 20.04 -2.87
CA ASP A 16 -30.31 19.38 -3.32
C ASP A 16 -30.18 17.95 -2.78
N ALA A 17 -30.14 16.99 -3.70
CA ALA A 17 -29.64 15.66 -3.40
C ALA A 17 -28.23 15.81 -2.81
N PRO A 18 -27.87 15.03 -1.76
CA PRO A 18 -26.56 15.14 -1.14
C PRO A 18 -25.50 14.91 -2.23
N THR A 19 -24.71 15.95 -2.49
CA THR A 19 -23.56 15.88 -3.39
C THR A 19 -22.60 14.87 -2.80
N SER A 20 -22.65 13.64 -3.31
CA SER A 20 -21.76 12.56 -2.90
C SER A 20 -20.34 13.05 -3.02
N ALA A 21 -19.61 13.05 -1.89
CA ALA A 21 -18.21 13.44 -1.85
C ALA A 21 -17.47 12.77 -3.03
N PRO A 22 -16.68 13.53 -3.82
CA PRO A 22 -16.04 12.98 -4.99
C PRO A 22 -15.08 11.86 -4.60
N GLY A 23 -15.30 10.64 -5.13
CA GLY A 23 -14.23 9.67 -5.39
C GLY A 23 -13.85 8.65 -4.30
N ARG A 24 -14.81 8.01 -3.62
CA ARG A 24 -14.54 6.73 -2.92
C ARG A 24 -14.86 5.55 -3.85
N ILE A 25 -13.97 4.56 -3.91
CA ILE A 25 -14.13 3.35 -4.74
C ILE A 25 -14.28 2.14 -3.81
N PRO A 26 -15.51 1.65 -3.58
CA PRO A 26 -15.78 0.62 -2.56
C PRO A 26 -15.00 -0.68 -2.74
N ALA A 27 -14.74 -1.09 -3.98
CA ALA A 27 -13.90 -2.25 -4.26
C ALA A 27 -12.45 -2.11 -3.74
N ILE A 28 -11.89 -0.90 -3.76
CA ILE A 28 -10.55 -0.63 -3.23
C ILE A 28 -10.56 -0.65 -1.70
N ASP A 29 -11.65 -0.15 -1.10
CA ASP A 29 -11.84 -0.21 0.35
C ASP A 29 -12.01 -1.67 0.82
N ALA A 30 -12.79 -2.48 0.08
CA ALA A 30 -12.93 -3.91 0.33
C ALA A 30 -11.60 -4.67 0.18
N ALA A 31 -10.81 -4.36 -0.85
CA ALA A 31 -9.47 -4.95 -1.03
C ALA A 31 -8.53 -4.60 0.13
N ARG A 32 -8.57 -3.36 0.64
CA ARG A 32 -7.82 -2.95 1.84
C ARG A 32 -8.28 -3.71 3.09
N ALA A 33 -9.59 -3.85 3.27
CA ALA A 33 -10.15 -4.60 4.39
C ALA A 33 -9.73 -6.08 4.34
N ALA A 34 -9.77 -6.71 3.17
CA ALA A 34 -9.31 -8.07 2.97
C ALA A 34 -7.81 -8.22 3.28
N ALA A 35 -6.97 -7.30 2.82
CA ALA A 35 -5.53 -7.32 3.12
C ALA A 35 -5.25 -7.19 4.63
N LEU A 36 -5.98 -6.29 5.33
CA LEU A 36 -5.88 -6.14 6.78
C LEU A 36 -6.37 -7.37 7.54
N ALA A 37 -7.48 -7.99 7.11
CA ALA A 37 -7.99 -9.22 7.71
C ALA A 37 -7.00 -10.38 7.55
N ALA A 38 -6.42 -10.54 6.36
CA ALA A 38 -5.40 -11.55 6.10
C ALA A 38 -4.13 -11.32 6.94
N MET A 39 -3.68 -10.07 7.07
CA MET A 39 -2.56 -9.69 7.94
C MET A 39 -2.84 -10.03 9.41
N ALA A 40 -4.04 -9.72 9.91
CA ALA A 40 -4.42 -10.04 11.28
C ALA A 40 -4.47 -11.56 11.53
N ALA A 41 -4.99 -12.34 10.59
CA ALA A 41 -5.00 -13.81 10.67
C ALA A 41 -3.58 -14.41 10.67
N TYR A 42 -2.67 -13.84 9.86
CA TYR A 42 -1.26 -14.24 9.89
C TYR A 42 -0.60 -13.94 11.23
N HIS A 43 -0.76 -12.72 11.76
CA HIS A 43 -0.18 -12.35 13.06
C HIS A 43 -0.77 -13.16 14.21
N LEU A 44 -2.08 -13.44 14.21
CA LEU A 44 -2.68 -14.32 15.20
C LEU A 44 -1.99 -15.70 15.20
N THR A 45 -1.72 -16.25 14.02
CA THR A 45 -1.02 -17.54 13.89
C THR A 45 0.42 -17.45 14.41
N TRP A 46 1.12 -16.34 14.15
CA TRP A 46 2.47 -16.09 14.67
C TRP A 46 2.47 -15.92 16.19
N ASP A 47 1.52 -15.17 16.75
CA ASP A 47 1.38 -14.88 18.18
C ASP A 47 1.08 -16.16 18.97
N LEU A 48 0.19 -17.01 18.48
CA LEU A 48 -0.11 -18.32 19.09
C LEU A 48 1.15 -19.19 19.18
N GLY A 49 1.96 -19.21 18.12
CA GLY A 49 3.23 -19.92 18.09
C GLY A 49 4.29 -19.29 19.00
N TYR A 50 4.39 -17.96 19.03
CA TYR A 50 5.32 -17.22 19.89
C TYR A 50 5.01 -17.43 21.37
N LEU A 51 3.72 -17.40 21.75
CA LEU A 51 3.24 -17.64 23.11
C LEU A 51 3.23 -19.12 23.51
N ARG A 52 3.68 -20.03 22.63
CA ARG A 52 3.69 -21.49 22.83
C ARG A 52 2.31 -22.09 23.13
N LEU A 53 1.26 -21.49 22.58
CA LEU A 53 -0.13 -21.98 22.68
C LEU A 53 -0.43 -23.10 21.66
N THR A 54 0.46 -23.29 20.69
CA THR A 54 0.47 -24.42 19.75
C THR A 54 1.80 -25.17 19.86
N PRO A 55 1.83 -26.50 19.56
CA PRO A 55 3.06 -27.29 19.61
C PRO A 55 4.17 -26.78 18.67
N GLU A 56 3.76 -26.24 17.52
CA GLU A 56 4.65 -25.66 16.52
C GLU A 56 4.21 -24.23 16.18
N ASN A 57 5.15 -23.38 15.78
CA ASN A 57 4.85 -22.07 15.23
C ASN A 57 4.55 -22.19 13.73
N ALA A 58 3.27 -22.41 13.39
CA ALA A 58 2.82 -22.59 12.02
C ALA A 58 3.18 -21.41 11.11
N ALA A 59 3.26 -20.17 11.64
CA ALA A 59 3.60 -18.99 10.84
C ALA A 59 5.01 -19.05 10.22
N LEU A 60 5.89 -19.91 10.75
CA LEU A 60 7.22 -20.15 10.23
C LEU A 60 7.25 -21.18 9.09
N SER A 61 6.15 -21.89 8.81
CA SER A 61 6.10 -22.88 7.75
C SER A 61 6.19 -22.25 6.36
N PRO A 62 6.65 -22.99 5.33
CA PRO A 62 6.79 -22.45 3.98
C PRO A 62 5.49 -21.86 3.41
N ALA A 63 4.35 -22.52 3.66
CA ALA A 63 3.04 -22.06 3.18
C ALA A 63 2.65 -20.71 3.81
N TRP A 64 2.85 -20.56 5.12
CA TRP A 64 2.55 -19.31 5.83
C TRP A 64 3.52 -18.19 5.49
N ARG A 65 4.79 -18.50 5.19
CA ARG A 65 5.75 -17.52 4.64
C ARG A 65 5.31 -17.00 3.26
N ILE A 66 4.81 -17.87 2.38
CA ILE A 66 4.23 -17.45 1.09
C ILE A 66 3.00 -16.57 1.33
N ALA A 67 2.12 -16.96 2.26
CA ALA A 67 0.97 -16.14 2.62
C ALA A 67 1.38 -14.74 3.11
N ALA A 68 2.40 -14.64 3.97
CA ALA A 68 2.96 -13.36 4.41
C ALA A 68 3.45 -12.50 3.24
N HIS A 69 4.18 -13.10 2.28
CA HIS A 69 4.63 -12.39 1.08
C HIS A 69 3.47 -11.91 0.19
N VAL A 70 2.42 -12.71 0.02
CA VAL A 70 1.22 -12.32 -0.74
C VAL A 70 0.49 -11.17 -0.04
N ILE A 71 0.37 -11.22 1.29
CA ILE A 71 -0.21 -10.15 2.12
C ILE A 71 0.61 -8.86 1.93
N ALA A 72 1.94 -8.92 2.12
CA ALA A 72 2.83 -7.77 1.93
C ALA A 72 2.73 -7.19 0.51
N GLY A 73 2.75 -8.05 -0.51
CA GLY A 73 2.59 -7.66 -1.90
C GLY A 73 1.26 -6.95 -2.16
N SER A 74 0.16 -7.44 -1.56
CA SER A 74 -1.16 -6.82 -1.69
C SER A 74 -1.19 -5.40 -1.11
N PHE A 75 -0.57 -5.16 0.05
CA PHE A 75 -0.45 -3.83 0.63
C PHE A 75 0.34 -2.89 -0.27
N LEU A 76 1.45 -3.35 -0.84
CA LEU A 76 2.32 -2.54 -1.71
C LEU A 76 1.64 -2.18 -3.03
N VAL A 77 0.90 -3.11 -3.64
CA VAL A 77 0.04 -2.79 -4.80
C VAL A 77 -1.00 -1.73 -4.43
N LEU A 78 -1.69 -1.89 -3.29
CA LEU A 78 -2.70 -0.94 -2.82
C LEU A 78 -2.10 0.43 -2.48
N VAL A 79 -0.85 0.48 -2.04
CA VAL A 79 -0.09 1.73 -1.85
C VAL A 79 0.13 2.42 -3.19
N GLY A 80 0.62 1.71 -4.21
CA GLY A 80 0.81 2.26 -5.55
C GLY A 80 -0.48 2.81 -6.15
N VAL A 81 -1.57 2.03 -6.09
CA VAL A 81 -2.91 2.47 -6.52
C VAL A 81 -3.38 3.68 -5.72
N GLY A 82 -3.17 3.67 -4.41
CA GLY A 82 -3.53 4.78 -3.52
C GLY A 82 -2.80 6.08 -3.82
N LEU A 83 -1.53 6.02 -4.24
CA LEU A 83 -0.77 7.20 -4.67
C LEU A 83 -1.38 7.83 -5.92
N VAL A 84 -1.82 7.01 -6.88
CA VAL A 84 -2.50 7.48 -8.09
C VAL A 84 -3.83 8.14 -7.75
N LEU A 85 -4.64 7.51 -6.87
CA LEU A 85 -5.91 8.09 -6.40
C LEU A 85 -5.72 9.42 -5.68
N MET A 86 -4.71 9.49 -4.81
CA MET A 86 -4.49 10.66 -3.96
C MET A 86 -4.00 11.85 -4.78
N ASN A 87 -3.07 11.64 -5.71
CA ASN A 87 -2.37 12.70 -6.42
C ASN A 87 -2.97 12.99 -7.81
N GLY A 88 -3.53 12.00 -8.51
CA GLY A 88 -4.11 12.20 -9.84
C GLY A 88 -3.08 12.70 -10.84
N ARG A 89 -3.26 13.93 -11.36
CA ARG A 89 -2.36 14.57 -12.35
C ARG A 89 -1.25 15.45 -11.73
N GLY A 90 -1.16 15.57 -10.41
CA GLY A 90 -0.16 16.42 -9.73
C GLY A 90 0.13 15.93 -8.31
N VAL A 91 1.21 16.38 -7.65
CA VAL A 91 1.45 15.99 -6.25
C VAL A 91 0.68 16.90 -5.31
N ARG A 92 -0.32 16.35 -4.61
CA ARG A 92 -0.98 17.04 -3.48
C ARG A 92 -0.06 16.94 -2.26
N LEU A 93 0.82 17.92 -2.11
CA LEU A 93 1.88 17.91 -1.09
C LEU A 93 1.36 17.69 0.33
N ARG A 94 0.36 18.47 0.78
CA ARG A 94 -0.15 18.36 2.16
C ARG A 94 -0.73 16.98 2.48
N PRO A 95 -1.68 16.42 1.70
CA PRO A 95 -2.16 15.04 1.93
C PRO A 95 -1.05 13.98 1.85
N THR A 96 -0.13 14.12 0.89
CA THR A 96 0.98 13.19 0.71
C THR A 96 1.91 13.20 1.93
N LEU A 97 2.28 14.38 2.42
CA LEU A 97 3.14 14.55 3.59
C LEU A 97 2.46 14.05 4.86
N LEU A 98 1.18 14.38 5.09
CA LEU A 98 0.45 13.90 6.27
C LEU A 98 0.34 12.38 6.29
N ARG A 99 0.11 11.74 5.14
CA ARG A 99 0.12 10.29 5.03
C ARG A 99 1.52 9.72 5.30
N LEU A 100 2.55 10.34 4.72
CA LEU A 100 3.94 9.91 4.91
C LEU A 100 4.36 10.01 6.38
N LEU A 101 4.04 11.10 7.08
CA LEU A 101 4.34 11.29 8.50
C LEU A 101 3.63 10.25 9.38
N ARG A 102 2.36 9.91 9.07
CA ARG A 102 1.63 8.87 9.81
C ARG A 102 2.28 7.50 9.64
N VAL A 103 2.58 7.09 8.41
CA VAL A 103 3.17 5.77 8.14
C VAL A 103 4.63 5.71 8.61
N GLY A 104 5.42 6.76 8.34
CA GLY A 104 6.81 6.86 8.79
C GLY A 104 6.92 6.95 10.31
N GLY A 105 6.03 7.69 10.97
CA GLY A 105 5.95 7.72 12.44
C GLY A 105 5.60 6.36 13.03
N ALA A 106 4.65 5.63 12.42
CA ALA A 106 4.33 4.26 12.83
C ALA A 106 5.49 3.29 12.58
N ALA A 107 6.24 3.46 11.50
CA ALA A 107 7.44 2.67 11.19
C ALA A 107 8.53 2.88 12.25
N ILE A 108 8.83 4.13 12.60
CA ILE A 108 9.79 4.45 13.67
C ILE A 108 9.30 3.89 15.00
N LEU A 109 8.01 4.07 15.33
CA LEU A 109 7.44 3.57 16.57
C LEU A 109 7.57 2.06 16.70
N ILE A 110 7.30 1.29 15.62
CA ILE A 110 7.43 -0.16 15.67
C ILE A 110 8.89 -0.61 15.81
N THR A 111 9.83 0.06 15.15
CA THR A 111 11.27 -0.19 15.35
C THR A 111 11.67 0.04 16.81
N VAL A 112 11.29 1.18 17.40
CA VAL A 112 11.60 1.50 18.80
C VAL A 112 10.94 0.49 19.75
N ALA A 113 9.66 0.19 19.56
CA ALA A 113 8.95 -0.77 20.43
C ALA A 113 9.57 -2.16 20.36
N THR A 114 9.90 -2.63 19.15
CA THR A 114 10.52 -3.95 18.96
C THR A 114 11.99 -3.99 19.37
N TYR A 115 12.70 -2.86 19.36
CA TYR A 115 14.04 -2.77 19.93
C TYR A 115 14.07 -3.11 21.42
N PHE A 116 13.05 -2.67 22.17
CA PHE A 116 12.93 -3.00 23.59
C PHE A 116 12.29 -4.38 23.83
N ALA A 117 11.33 -4.80 23.01
CA ALA A 117 10.63 -6.07 23.19
C ALA A 117 11.39 -7.29 22.64
N PHE A 118 12.18 -7.10 21.57
CA PHE A 118 12.88 -8.14 20.81
C PHE A 118 14.28 -7.66 20.39
N PRO A 119 15.20 -7.40 21.34
CA PRO A 119 16.47 -6.71 21.05
C PRO A 119 17.34 -7.41 20.00
N ASP A 120 17.32 -8.75 19.93
CA ASP A 120 18.11 -9.53 18.96
C ASP A 120 17.44 -9.62 17.57
N SER A 121 16.20 -9.18 17.42
CA SER A 121 15.42 -9.29 16.18
C SER A 121 14.43 -8.14 15.96
N PHE A 122 14.79 -6.95 16.42
CA PHE A 122 13.97 -5.76 16.27
C PHE A 122 13.70 -5.45 14.79
N ILE A 123 12.59 -4.77 14.52
CA ILE A 123 12.20 -4.46 13.15
C ILE A 123 13.11 -3.35 12.60
N PHE A 124 14.14 -3.75 11.86
CA PHE A 124 15.08 -2.83 11.22
C PHE A 124 14.45 -2.14 9.99
N PHE A 125 13.87 -2.91 9.08
CA PHE A 125 13.25 -2.40 7.85
C PHE A 125 12.08 -3.29 7.42
N GLY A 126 10.96 -3.14 8.12
CA GLY A 126 9.71 -3.86 7.86
C GLY A 126 8.82 -3.20 6.80
N ILE A 127 7.61 -3.75 6.63
CA ILE A 127 6.63 -3.30 5.61
C ILE A 127 6.31 -1.81 5.71
N LEU A 128 6.17 -1.23 6.91
CA LEU A 128 5.87 0.19 7.08
C LEU A 128 7.01 1.11 6.60
N HIS A 129 8.26 0.69 6.80
CA HIS A 129 9.44 1.41 6.30
C HIS A 129 9.46 1.39 4.77
N CYS A 130 9.24 0.20 4.19
CA CYS A 130 9.14 0.05 2.74
C CYS A 130 8.01 0.89 2.16
N ILE A 131 6.83 0.92 2.78
CA ILE A 131 5.71 1.76 2.36
C ILE A 131 6.10 3.24 2.41
N ALA A 132 6.73 3.71 3.49
CA ALA A 132 7.14 5.10 3.63
C ALA A 132 8.17 5.49 2.56
N ALA A 133 9.24 4.72 2.40
CA ALA A 133 10.28 4.96 1.39
C ALA A 133 9.70 4.92 -0.03
N SER A 134 8.96 3.86 -0.35
CA SER A 134 8.33 3.69 -1.67
C SER A 134 7.31 4.78 -1.98
N SER A 135 6.63 5.33 -0.97
CA SER A 135 5.66 6.42 -1.18
C SER A 135 6.33 7.71 -1.68
N VAL A 136 7.60 7.94 -1.35
CA VAL A 136 8.40 9.07 -1.85
C VAL A 136 8.99 8.71 -3.20
N LEU A 137 9.65 7.55 -3.29
CA LEU A 137 10.34 7.10 -4.50
C LEU A 137 9.39 6.89 -5.69
N ALA A 138 8.13 6.57 -5.44
CA ALA A 138 7.12 6.40 -6.49
C ALA A 138 6.56 7.72 -7.04
N LEU A 139 6.78 8.88 -6.41
CA LEU A 139 6.19 10.16 -6.85
C LEU A 139 6.58 10.55 -8.28
N PRO A 140 7.86 10.45 -8.72
CA PRO A 140 8.22 10.72 -10.12
C PRO A 140 7.49 9.82 -11.11
N PHE A 141 7.19 8.57 -10.72
CA PHE A 141 6.52 7.59 -11.56
C PHE A 141 5.02 7.86 -11.76
N LEU A 142 4.46 8.84 -11.05
CA LEU A 142 3.12 9.37 -11.31
C LEU A 142 3.07 10.20 -12.61
N PHE A 143 4.22 10.63 -13.11
CA PHE A 143 4.32 11.57 -14.25
C PHE A 143 4.81 10.93 -15.56
N VAL A 144 5.53 9.80 -15.50
CA VAL A 144 6.03 9.09 -16.71
C VAL A 144 4.96 8.19 -17.33
N PRO A 145 5.08 7.63 -18.55
CA PRO A 145 4.06 6.70 -19.07
C PRO A 145 3.90 5.44 -18.21
N ALA A 146 2.69 4.89 -18.08
CA ALA A 146 2.43 3.71 -17.23
C ALA A 146 3.25 2.48 -17.64
N ILE A 147 3.55 2.32 -18.93
CA ILE A 147 4.44 1.27 -19.42
C ILE A 147 5.88 1.44 -18.91
N VAL A 148 6.39 2.68 -18.86
CA VAL A 148 7.72 2.98 -18.31
C VAL A 148 7.74 2.67 -16.82
N THR A 149 6.68 3.01 -16.09
CA THR A 149 6.53 2.64 -14.68
C THR A 149 6.53 1.12 -14.49
N ALA A 150 5.82 0.37 -15.33
CA ALA A 150 5.79 -1.09 -15.26
C ALA A 150 7.15 -1.72 -15.57
N LEU A 151 7.86 -1.24 -16.60
CA LEU A 151 9.20 -1.71 -16.94
C LEU A 151 10.21 -1.41 -15.83
N ALA A 152 10.13 -0.22 -15.22
CA ALA A 152 10.93 0.10 -14.04
C ALA A 152 10.60 -0.84 -12.85
N GLY A 153 9.32 -1.15 -12.63
CA GLY A 153 8.91 -2.15 -11.65
C GLY A 153 9.52 -3.52 -11.90
N ALA A 154 9.50 -4.00 -13.15
CA ALA A 154 10.12 -5.27 -13.54
C ALA A 154 11.64 -5.25 -13.33
N LEU A 155 12.31 -4.14 -13.65
CA LEU A 155 13.74 -3.98 -13.39
C LEU A 155 14.07 -4.02 -11.89
N VAL A 156 13.29 -3.32 -11.06
CA VAL A 156 13.44 -3.33 -9.59
C VAL A 156 13.26 -4.74 -9.03
N VAL A 157 12.31 -5.52 -9.56
CA VAL A 157 12.11 -6.92 -9.14
C VAL A 157 13.28 -7.81 -9.59
N ALA A 158 13.85 -7.56 -10.77
CA ALA A 158 14.99 -8.33 -11.27
C ALA A 158 16.32 -7.99 -10.56
N LEU A 159 16.46 -6.79 -10.00
CA LEU A 159 17.72 -6.28 -9.46
C LEU A 159 18.42 -7.18 -8.43
N PRO A 160 17.72 -7.79 -7.45
CA PRO A 160 18.33 -8.74 -6.51
C PRO A 160 18.97 -9.95 -7.20
N HIS A 161 18.49 -10.35 -8.38
CA HIS A 161 19.06 -11.46 -9.14
C HIS A 161 20.22 -11.05 -10.05
N LEU A 162 20.29 -9.78 -10.44
CA LEU A 162 21.27 -9.25 -11.38
C LEU A 162 22.46 -8.56 -10.70
N ALA A 163 22.24 -7.97 -9.53
CA ALA A 163 23.18 -7.06 -8.88
C ALA A 163 23.50 -7.44 -7.42
N ALA A 164 23.09 -8.62 -6.95
CA ALA A 164 23.41 -9.06 -5.59
C ALA A 164 24.93 -9.19 -5.38
N HIS A 165 25.47 -8.45 -4.42
CA HIS A 165 26.91 -8.32 -4.23
C HIS A 165 27.30 -8.26 -2.74
N PRO A 166 28.38 -8.96 -2.29
CA PRO A 166 28.80 -8.96 -0.90
C PRO A 166 29.18 -7.58 -0.34
N ALA A 167 29.61 -6.65 -1.20
CA ALA A 167 29.89 -5.27 -0.78
C ALA A 167 28.62 -4.53 -0.27
N LEU A 168 27.43 -5.08 -0.51
CA LEU A 168 26.15 -4.56 -0.04
C LEU A 168 25.67 -5.26 1.25
N ASP A 169 26.50 -6.12 1.86
CA ASP A 169 26.23 -6.81 3.13
C ASP A 169 26.53 -5.96 4.38
N ALA A 170 26.82 -4.67 4.21
CA ALA A 170 26.96 -3.76 5.35
C ALA A 170 25.59 -3.52 6.00
N PRO A 171 25.48 -3.50 7.35
CA PRO A 171 24.18 -3.35 8.04
C PRO A 171 23.36 -2.13 7.60
N ALA A 172 24.03 -1.01 7.33
CA ALA A 172 23.39 0.22 6.84
C ALA A 172 22.78 0.09 5.43
N LEU A 173 23.15 -0.95 4.66
CA LEU A 173 22.70 -1.20 3.30
C LEU A 173 21.67 -2.33 3.20
N PHE A 174 21.39 -3.06 4.29
CA PHE A 174 20.41 -4.15 4.28
C PHE A 174 19.03 -3.68 3.81
N PHE A 175 18.64 -2.43 4.07
CA PHE A 175 17.35 -1.92 3.57
C PHE A 175 17.23 -1.97 2.03
N LEU A 176 18.33 -2.08 1.28
CA LEU A 176 18.30 -2.26 -0.17
C LEU A 176 17.83 -3.67 -0.55
N GLY A 177 18.23 -4.73 0.17
CA GLY A 177 17.96 -6.11 -0.24
C GLY A 177 18.80 -6.59 -1.43
N LEU A 178 19.96 -5.97 -1.65
CA LEU A 178 20.93 -6.33 -2.71
C LEU A 178 22.20 -6.99 -2.15
N GLY A 179 22.25 -7.24 -0.83
CA GLY A 179 23.26 -8.08 -0.20
C GLY A 179 22.97 -9.57 -0.42
N ARG A 180 23.94 -10.42 -0.08
CA ARG A 180 23.76 -11.88 0.02
C ARG A 180 23.32 -12.31 1.42
N LEU A 181 23.55 -11.48 2.43
CA LEU A 181 23.11 -11.71 3.80
C LEU A 181 21.75 -11.05 4.05
N ALA A 182 20.95 -11.70 4.89
CA ALA A 182 19.72 -11.15 5.41
C ALA A 182 19.91 -10.81 6.90
N PRO A 183 19.45 -9.63 7.37
CA PRO A 183 19.45 -9.32 8.79
C PRO A 183 18.49 -10.24 9.55
N GLN A 184 18.80 -10.52 10.82
CA GLN A 184 17.86 -11.12 11.75
C GLN A 184 16.92 -10.03 12.27
N THR A 185 15.67 -10.06 11.82
CA THR A 185 14.62 -9.08 12.17
C THR A 185 13.25 -9.75 12.07
N ASN A 186 12.31 -9.38 12.94
CA ASN A 186 10.97 -9.97 12.97
C ASN A 186 10.12 -9.62 11.73
N ASP A 187 10.45 -8.55 11.03
CA ASP A 187 9.86 -8.18 9.74
C ASP A 187 10.96 -7.59 8.83
N TYR A 188 11.04 -8.08 7.60
CA TYR A 188 12.04 -7.67 6.61
C TYR A 188 11.43 -7.55 5.22
N VAL A 189 11.25 -6.31 4.78
CA VAL A 189 10.70 -5.97 3.47
C VAL A 189 11.65 -4.96 2.82
N PRO A 190 12.81 -5.39 2.29
CA PRO A 190 13.79 -4.48 1.71
C PRO A 190 13.27 -3.74 0.49
N LEU A 191 13.94 -2.68 0.05
CA LEU A 191 13.51 -1.87 -1.07
C LEU A 191 13.45 -2.68 -2.38
N PHE A 192 14.44 -3.53 -2.64
CA PHE A 192 14.45 -4.47 -3.76
C PHE A 192 14.12 -5.88 -3.24
N PRO A 193 13.09 -6.57 -3.77
CA PRO A 193 12.30 -6.26 -4.96
C PRO A 193 11.01 -5.45 -4.70
N TRP A 194 10.68 -5.17 -3.43
CA TRP A 194 9.32 -4.77 -3.01
C TRP A 194 8.85 -3.42 -3.55
N PHE A 195 9.76 -2.47 -3.80
CA PHE A 195 9.42 -1.22 -4.47
C PHE A 195 8.85 -1.45 -5.88
N GLY A 196 9.28 -2.51 -6.56
CA GLY A 196 8.77 -2.87 -7.88
C GLY A 196 7.29 -3.24 -7.84
N ILE A 197 6.84 -3.86 -6.75
CA ILE A 197 5.42 -4.15 -6.50
C ILE A 197 4.60 -2.86 -6.33
N VAL A 198 5.16 -1.84 -5.68
CA VAL A 198 4.54 -0.51 -5.60
C VAL A 198 4.44 0.13 -6.99
N LEU A 199 5.49 0.04 -7.80
CA LEU A 199 5.47 0.56 -9.17
C LEU A 199 4.44 -0.16 -10.05
N PHE A 200 4.28 -1.48 -9.91
CA PHE A 200 3.18 -2.20 -10.56
C PHE A 200 1.82 -1.71 -10.09
N GLY A 201 1.65 -1.43 -8.79
CA GLY A 201 0.44 -0.79 -8.27
C GLY A 201 0.17 0.60 -8.87
N VAL A 202 1.21 1.42 -9.08
CA VAL A 202 1.10 2.71 -9.77
C VAL A 202 0.68 2.53 -11.23
N ALA A 203 1.35 1.63 -11.96
CA ALA A 203 1.03 1.36 -13.36
C ALA A 203 -0.41 0.84 -13.51
N LEU A 204 -0.80 -0.15 -12.69
CA LEU A 204 -2.15 -0.68 -12.62
C LEU A 204 -3.15 0.45 -12.32
N GLY A 205 -2.84 1.27 -11.31
CA GLY A 205 -3.72 2.37 -10.92
C GLY A 205 -3.97 3.34 -12.07
N ARG A 206 -2.94 3.70 -12.83
CA ARG A 206 -3.06 4.63 -13.96
C ARG A 206 -3.79 4.06 -15.17
N ILE A 207 -3.66 2.75 -15.42
CA ILE A 207 -4.31 2.06 -16.54
C ILE A 207 -5.77 1.71 -16.22
N ALA A 208 -6.02 1.22 -15.00
CA ALA A 208 -7.27 0.61 -14.62
C ALA A 208 -8.28 1.61 -14.04
N LEU A 209 -7.87 2.59 -13.21
CA LEU A 209 -8.82 3.53 -12.58
C LEU A 209 -9.75 4.24 -13.56
N PRO A 210 -9.29 4.78 -14.71
CA PRO A 210 -10.18 5.47 -15.64
C PRO A 210 -11.27 4.56 -16.24
N ARG A 211 -11.04 3.24 -16.27
CA ARG A 211 -11.99 2.24 -16.76
C ARG A 211 -12.83 1.67 -15.61
N PHE A 212 -12.21 1.41 -14.46
CA PHE A 212 -12.82 0.82 -13.28
C PHE A 212 -13.82 1.75 -12.60
N ALA A 213 -13.54 3.06 -12.54
CA ALA A 213 -14.49 4.03 -12.01
C ALA A 213 -15.80 4.12 -12.83
N ARG A 214 -15.80 3.59 -14.06
CA ARG A 214 -16.98 3.52 -14.95
C ARG A 214 -17.65 2.15 -14.96
N SER A 215 -17.15 1.17 -14.21
CA SER A 215 -17.68 -0.20 -14.20
C SER A 215 -18.65 -0.45 -13.04
N ARG A 216 -19.51 -1.47 -13.17
CA ARG A 216 -20.47 -1.89 -12.12
C ARG A 216 -19.84 -2.08 -10.73
N PRO A 217 -18.70 -2.78 -10.55
CA PRO A 217 -18.06 -2.89 -9.25
C PRO A 217 -17.52 -1.56 -8.69
N GLY A 218 -17.14 -0.62 -9.55
CA GLY A 218 -16.73 0.73 -9.11
C GLY A 218 -17.89 1.61 -8.66
N LEU A 219 -19.10 1.33 -9.14
CA LEU A 219 -20.35 2.02 -8.80
C LEU A 219 -21.19 1.28 -7.75
N TRP A 220 -20.74 0.11 -7.30
CA TRP A 220 -21.40 -0.66 -6.25
C TRP A 220 -21.48 0.18 -4.97
N ARG A 221 -22.69 0.42 -4.47
CA ARG A 221 -22.99 1.18 -3.26
C ARG A 221 -23.59 0.24 -2.22
#